data_AF-A0A1M6KAF3-F1
#
_entry.id   AF-A0A1M6KAF3-F1
#
_cell.length_a   1.000
_cell.length_b   1.000
_cell.length_c   1.000
_cell.angle_alpha   90.00
_cell.angle_beta   90.00
_cell.angle_gamma   90.00
#
_symmetry.space_group_name_H-M   'P 1'
#
loop_
_entity.id
_entity.type
_entity.pdbx_description
1 polymer ?
#
loop_
_entity_poly.entity_id
_entity_poly.type
_entity_poly.pdbx_seq_one_letter_code
_entity_poly.pdbx_strand_id
1 'polypeptide(L)'
;MKSKKLLSILLLLTMTTAICTGCGKKDDSSVPSSNNSNTQEVSQDKKENTEKTDDKQFKEKDGMMVYTDTKYSPFEESGLEIQLKKGEKGSAKFIITDKDGKATVDYYLFDYDKNYVERHKYVAAMGTEFYYYYDLEKKTLARIEDGDHKDTTEKTKSSNRWDKAVSTMDEDVKALEKYYSEQYKTTIKEAVQGK
;
A
#
# COMPACT_ATOMS: atom_id res chain seq x y z
N MET A 1 36.22 -5.44 -29.70
CA MET A 1 36.23 -3.98 -29.97
C MET A 1 35.54 -3.27 -28.81
N LYS A 2 36.24 -2.33 -28.17
CA LYS A 2 35.72 -1.49 -27.09
C LYS A 2 35.20 -0.19 -27.69
N SER A 3 34.02 0.27 -27.27
CA SER A 3 33.67 1.69 -27.33
C SER A 3 32.90 2.07 -26.07
N LYS A 4 33.66 2.60 -25.11
CA LYS A 4 33.14 3.41 -24.00
C LYS A 4 32.65 4.74 -24.59
N LYS A 5 31.47 5.20 -24.19
CA LYS A 5 31.10 6.61 -24.29
C LYS A 5 30.58 7.05 -22.93
N LEU A 6 31.47 7.72 -22.20
CA LEU A 6 31.14 8.65 -21.13
C LEU A 6 30.66 9.94 -21.80
N LEU A 7 29.59 10.55 -21.30
CA LEU A 7 29.43 12.00 -21.35
C LEU A 7 28.56 12.46 -20.18
N SER A 8 29.16 13.30 -19.36
CA SER A 8 28.62 13.97 -18.18
C SER A 8 27.92 15.29 -18.54
N ILE A 9 27.32 15.93 -17.51
CA ILE A 9 27.00 17.38 -17.38
C ILE A 9 25.61 17.73 -17.95
N LEU A 10 24.67 18.39 -17.26
CA LEU A 10 24.79 19.60 -16.42
C LEU A 10 23.60 19.73 -15.43
N LEU A 11 23.92 20.08 -14.19
CA LEU A 11 22.98 20.48 -13.14
C LEU A 11 22.61 21.97 -13.36
N LEU A 12 21.32 22.32 -13.43
CA LEU A 12 20.87 23.72 -13.39
C LEU A 12 19.91 23.91 -12.22
N LEU A 13 20.45 24.56 -11.19
CA LEU A 13 19.79 25.05 -10.00
C LEU A 13 19.09 26.38 -10.36
N THR A 14 17.76 26.43 -10.31
CA THR A 14 17.04 27.73 -10.29
C THR A 14 16.17 27.79 -9.05
N MET A 15 16.70 28.53 -8.08
CA MET A 15 16.05 28.92 -6.84
C MET A 15 15.22 30.17 -7.13
N THR A 16 13.90 30.12 -6.92
CA THR A 16 13.07 31.33 -6.83
C THR A 16 12.20 31.24 -5.59
N THR A 17 12.53 32.09 -4.63
CA THR A 17 11.75 32.39 -3.43
C THR A 17 10.52 33.22 -3.78
N ALA A 18 9.37 32.89 -3.20
CA ALA A 18 8.29 33.84 -2.96
C ALA A 18 7.75 33.60 -1.54
N ILE A 19 7.94 34.62 -0.70
CA ILE A 19 7.45 34.71 0.68
C ILE A 19 6.17 35.54 0.60
N CYS A 20 5.06 35.05 1.16
CA CYS A 20 3.97 35.90 1.64
C CYS A 20 3.33 35.22 2.85
N THR A 21 3.56 35.84 4.00
CA THR A 21 2.93 35.61 5.30
C THR A 21 1.43 35.94 5.28
N GLY A 22 0.63 35.14 5.99
CA GLY A 22 -0.75 35.47 6.34
C GLY A 22 -1.18 34.75 7.62
N CYS A 23 -0.92 35.36 8.78
CA CYS A 23 -1.48 34.97 10.08
C CYS A 23 -2.90 35.53 10.24
N GLY A 24 -3.79 34.77 10.87
CA GLY A 24 -5.08 35.27 11.37
C GLY A 24 -5.77 34.29 12.32
N LYS A 25 -5.52 34.48 13.63
CA LYS A 25 -6.32 34.19 14.86
C LYS A 25 -7.50 33.21 14.77
N LYS A 26 -7.58 32.10 15.52
CA LYS A 26 -7.79 31.92 17.00
C LYS A 26 -8.92 32.78 17.59
N ASP A 27 -10.02 32.12 17.98
CA ASP A 27 -10.69 32.11 19.30
C ASP A 27 -12.06 31.42 19.10
N ASP A 28 -12.32 30.21 19.58
CA ASP A 28 -12.49 29.71 20.96
C ASP A 28 -13.94 29.88 21.49
N SER A 29 -14.51 28.73 21.83
CA SER A 29 -15.47 28.47 22.91
C SER A 29 -16.91 29.04 22.91
N SER A 30 -17.82 28.07 22.77
CA SER A 30 -18.83 27.69 23.79
C SER A 30 -20.16 28.45 23.90
N VAL A 31 -21.15 27.73 24.46
CA VAL A 31 -22.50 28.12 24.97
C VAL A 31 -23.66 27.61 24.08
N PRO A 32 -24.74 27.00 24.64
CA PRO A 32 -24.82 25.56 24.86
C PRO A 32 -26.05 24.91 24.22
N SER A 33 -26.06 23.59 24.26
CA SER A 33 -27.21 22.73 24.00
C SER A 33 -28.31 22.93 25.05
N SER A 34 -29.59 22.90 24.62
CA SER A 34 -30.62 21.95 25.10
C SER A 34 -32.02 22.53 24.86
N ASN A 35 -32.60 22.22 23.70
CA ASN A 35 -34.06 22.26 23.56
C ASN A 35 -34.57 20.82 23.49
N ASN A 36 -35.48 20.56 24.42
CA ASN A 36 -36.21 19.34 24.67
C ASN A 36 -37.13 19.02 23.47
N SER A 37 -37.15 17.77 23.00
CA SER A 37 -38.21 17.27 22.12
C SER A 37 -38.35 15.76 22.28
N ASN A 38 -39.51 15.39 22.79
CA ASN A 38 -40.04 14.04 22.88
C ASN A 38 -40.59 13.60 21.51
N THR A 39 -40.62 12.29 21.29
CA THR A 39 -41.56 11.56 20.42
C THR A 39 -41.19 11.26 18.96
N GLN A 40 -40.88 9.97 18.77
CA GLN A 40 -41.29 8.98 17.76
C GLN A 40 -41.10 9.20 16.25
N GLU A 41 -40.37 8.22 15.70
CA GLU A 41 -40.61 7.46 14.46
C GLU A 41 -41.04 8.22 13.20
N VAL A 42 -40.08 8.36 12.29
CA VAL A 42 -40.34 8.34 10.85
C VAL A 42 -39.36 7.37 10.20
N SER A 43 -39.91 6.31 9.63
CA SER A 43 -39.27 5.45 8.64
C SER A 43 -38.71 6.29 7.50
N GLN A 44 -37.41 6.20 7.25
CA GLN A 44 -36.82 6.69 6.01
C GLN A 44 -36.05 5.54 5.37
N ASP A 45 -36.61 5.07 4.25
CA ASP A 45 -35.91 4.45 3.14
C ASP A 45 -34.53 5.10 2.99
N LYS A 46 -33.50 4.36 3.41
CA LYS A 46 -32.13 4.71 3.12
C LYS A 46 -31.92 4.40 1.64
N LYS A 47 -32.16 5.40 0.81
CA LYS A 47 -31.60 5.49 -0.54
C LYS A 47 -30.13 5.11 -0.43
N GLU A 48 -29.84 3.92 -0.94
CA GLU A 48 -28.50 3.51 -1.30
C GLU A 48 -28.02 4.53 -2.33
N ASN A 49 -27.26 5.51 -1.84
CA ASN A 49 -26.48 6.38 -2.70
C ASN A 49 -25.30 5.52 -3.14
N THR A 50 -25.54 4.66 -4.13
CA THR A 50 -24.48 4.05 -4.93
C THR A 50 -23.79 5.20 -5.64
N GLU A 51 -22.81 5.81 -4.96
CA GLU A 51 -21.86 6.69 -5.59
C GLU A 51 -21.23 5.91 -6.74
N LYS A 52 -21.28 6.56 -7.90
CA LYS A 52 -20.74 6.09 -9.17
C LYS A 52 -19.38 5.45 -8.96
N THR A 53 -19.25 4.22 -9.41
CA THR A 53 -17.97 3.56 -9.62
C THR A 53 -17.08 4.51 -10.44
N ASP A 54 -16.10 5.14 -9.79
CA ASP A 54 -14.90 5.57 -10.49
C ASP A 54 -14.42 4.34 -11.27
N ASP A 55 -14.37 4.42 -12.61
CA ASP A 55 -14.04 3.29 -13.49
C ASP A 55 -12.61 2.81 -13.20
N LYS A 56 -12.47 1.89 -12.25
CA LYS A 56 -11.22 1.18 -11.95
C LYS A 56 -10.85 0.32 -13.14
N GLN A 57 -10.09 0.89 -14.06
CA GLN A 57 -9.73 0.23 -15.31
C GLN A 57 -8.29 -0.28 -15.25
N PHE A 58 -8.15 -1.59 -15.08
CA PHE A 58 -6.88 -2.26 -15.32
C PHE A 58 -6.48 -2.16 -16.79
N LYS A 59 -5.20 -1.87 -17.03
CA LYS A 59 -4.59 -1.83 -18.37
C LYS A 59 -3.61 -2.99 -18.50
N GLU A 60 -3.58 -3.61 -19.66
CA GLU A 60 -2.55 -4.61 -19.94
C GLU A 60 -1.20 -3.92 -20.21
N LYS A 61 -0.15 -4.40 -19.54
CA LYS A 61 1.23 -3.94 -19.70
C LYS A 61 2.17 -5.11 -19.41
N ASP A 62 3.03 -5.44 -20.38
CA ASP A 62 4.05 -6.49 -20.25
C ASP A 62 3.50 -7.85 -19.78
N GLY A 63 2.29 -8.21 -20.24
CA GLY A 63 1.61 -9.46 -19.86
C GLY A 63 0.99 -9.45 -18.45
N MET A 64 0.89 -8.28 -17.82
CA MET A 64 0.25 -8.07 -16.52
C MET A 64 -0.91 -7.09 -16.65
N MET A 65 -1.92 -7.23 -15.79
CA MET A 65 -2.97 -6.23 -15.62
C MET A 65 -2.53 -5.23 -14.56
N VAL A 66 -2.47 -3.95 -14.90
CA VAL A 66 -1.93 -2.88 -14.03
C VAL A 66 -2.99 -1.80 -13.79
N TYR A 67 -3.13 -1.39 -12.53
CA TYR A 67 -3.97 -0.25 -12.12
C TYR A 67 -3.31 0.49 -10.96
N THR A 68 -3.44 1.82 -10.92
CA THR A 68 -2.91 2.67 -9.84
C THR A 68 -4.05 3.36 -9.13
N ASP A 69 -4.21 3.08 -7.84
CA ASP A 69 -5.21 3.68 -6.96
C ASP A 69 -4.56 4.73 -6.04
N THR A 70 -4.82 6.00 -6.30
CA THR A 70 -4.31 7.09 -5.46
C THR A 70 -5.29 7.54 -4.37
N LYS A 71 -6.47 6.91 -4.27
CA LYS A 71 -7.60 7.39 -3.45
C LYS A 71 -7.94 6.45 -2.30
N TYR A 72 -7.88 5.14 -2.52
CA TYR A 72 -8.35 4.15 -1.56
C TYR A 72 -7.25 3.22 -1.03
N SER A 73 -5.98 3.59 -1.19
CA SER A 73 -4.86 2.83 -0.61
C SER A 73 -5.12 2.51 0.88
N PRO A 74 -4.87 1.27 1.32
CA PRO A 74 -5.00 0.92 2.73
C PRO A 74 -3.87 1.48 3.61
N PHE A 75 -2.85 2.11 2.99
CA PHE A 75 -1.70 2.66 3.71
C PHE A 75 -1.75 4.19 3.73
N GLU A 76 -1.45 4.76 4.89
CA GLU A 76 -1.48 6.21 5.10
C GLU A 76 -0.58 6.96 4.13
N GLU A 77 -1.04 8.14 3.72
CA GLU A 77 -0.29 9.09 2.89
C GLU A 77 0.29 8.50 1.58
N SER A 78 -0.35 7.48 1.03
CA SER A 78 0.13 6.74 -0.14
C SER A 78 -0.97 6.45 -1.16
N GLY A 79 -0.57 6.17 -2.40
CA GLY A 79 -1.38 5.40 -3.34
C GLY A 79 -0.89 3.95 -3.42
N LEU A 80 -1.53 3.15 -4.27
CA LEU A 80 -1.21 1.74 -4.48
C LEU A 80 -1.26 1.37 -5.96
N GLU A 81 -0.14 0.94 -6.54
CA GLU A 81 -0.14 0.29 -7.85
C GLU A 81 -0.31 -1.22 -7.69
N ILE A 82 -1.26 -1.78 -8.43
CA ILE A 82 -1.62 -3.18 -8.42
C ILE A 82 -1.22 -3.78 -9.77
N GLN A 83 -0.40 -4.82 -9.74
CA GLN A 83 -0.01 -5.60 -10.91
C GLN A 83 -0.47 -7.05 -10.72
N LEU A 84 -1.30 -7.54 -11.63
CA LEU A 84 -1.83 -8.91 -11.59
C LEU A 84 -1.26 -9.71 -12.75
N LYS A 85 -0.60 -10.82 -12.43
CA LYS A 85 -0.24 -11.86 -13.38
C LYS A 85 -1.26 -13.00 -13.25
N LYS A 86 -2.06 -13.22 -14.28
CA LYS A 86 -3.06 -14.29 -14.28
C LYS A 86 -2.47 -15.64 -14.68
N GLY A 87 -3.06 -16.72 -14.17
CA GLY A 87 -2.72 -18.10 -14.50
C GLY A 87 -2.64 -19.00 -13.28
N GLU A 88 -2.32 -20.28 -13.49
CA GLU A 88 -2.18 -21.27 -12.41
C GLU A 88 -1.14 -20.84 -11.36
N LYS A 89 -0.02 -20.28 -11.83
CA LYS A 89 1.04 -19.66 -11.03
C LYS A 89 0.85 -18.14 -10.89
N GLY A 90 -0.42 -17.72 -10.77
CA GLY A 90 -0.80 -16.32 -10.72
C GLY A 90 -0.22 -15.61 -9.48
N SER A 91 0.05 -14.33 -9.62
CA SER A 91 0.62 -13.49 -8.56
C SER A 91 0.08 -12.09 -8.60
N ALA A 92 -0.01 -11.43 -7.45
CA ALA A 92 -0.38 -10.02 -7.34
C ALA A 92 0.72 -9.24 -6.65
N LYS A 93 1.22 -8.19 -7.31
CA LYS A 93 2.18 -7.25 -6.73
C LYS A 93 1.49 -5.93 -6.41
N PHE A 94 1.62 -5.48 -5.18
CA PHE A 94 1.13 -4.21 -4.68
C PHE A 94 2.32 -3.33 -4.37
N ILE A 95 2.55 -2.31 -5.19
CA ILE A 95 3.65 -1.36 -5.04
C ILE A 95 3.11 -0.13 -4.34
N ILE A 96 3.74 0.27 -3.24
CA ILE A 96 3.39 1.51 -2.54
C ILE A 96 3.80 2.67 -3.44
N THR A 97 2.91 3.64 -3.63
CA THR A 97 3.17 4.85 -4.43
C THR A 97 3.01 6.11 -3.57
N ASP A 98 3.52 7.24 -4.02
CA ASP A 98 3.11 8.54 -3.46
C ASP A 98 1.64 8.86 -3.81
N LYS A 99 1.08 9.96 -3.28
CA LYS A 99 -0.30 10.38 -3.56
C LYS A 99 -0.55 10.75 -5.04
N ASP A 100 0.51 10.97 -5.81
CA ASP A 100 0.43 11.23 -7.25
C ASP A 100 0.51 9.94 -8.08
N GLY A 101 0.67 8.78 -7.43
CA GLY A 101 0.80 7.48 -8.08
C GLY A 101 2.22 7.14 -8.56
N LYS A 102 3.26 7.86 -8.11
CA LYS A 102 4.65 7.50 -8.43
C LYS A 102 5.09 6.34 -7.55
N ALA A 103 5.52 5.25 -8.19
CA ALA A 103 6.04 4.07 -7.51
C ALA A 103 7.20 4.40 -6.57
N THR A 104 7.11 3.85 -5.36
CA THR A 104 8.24 3.72 -4.44
C THR A 104 8.91 2.36 -4.64
N VAL A 105 9.94 2.08 -3.83
CA VAL A 105 10.59 0.77 -3.82
C VAL A 105 9.86 -0.26 -2.95
N ASP A 106 8.96 0.17 -2.05
CA ASP A 106 8.26 -0.72 -1.13
C ASP A 106 7.12 -1.47 -1.85
N TYR A 107 7.01 -2.77 -1.60
CA TYR A 107 5.95 -3.58 -2.20
C TYR A 107 5.56 -4.81 -1.37
N TYR A 108 4.41 -5.40 -1.72
CA TYR A 108 3.96 -6.72 -1.32
C TYR A 108 3.73 -7.58 -2.56
N LEU A 109 4.26 -8.79 -2.60
CA LEU A 109 4.07 -9.75 -3.68
C LEU A 109 3.39 -11.00 -3.13
N PHE A 110 2.13 -11.18 -3.45
CA PHE A 110 1.37 -12.40 -3.21
C PHE A 110 1.74 -13.42 -4.29
N ASP A 111 2.53 -14.42 -3.92
CA ASP A 111 2.97 -15.52 -4.77
C ASP A 111 2.29 -16.82 -4.29
N TYR A 112 1.19 -17.18 -4.97
CA TYR A 112 0.41 -18.36 -4.61
C TYR A 112 1.05 -19.68 -5.07
N ASP A 113 2.06 -19.64 -5.95
CA ASP A 113 2.84 -20.83 -6.33
C ASP A 113 3.83 -21.18 -5.21
N LYS A 114 4.43 -20.17 -4.59
CA LYS A 114 5.37 -20.35 -3.46
C LYS A 114 4.72 -20.37 -2.08
N ASN A 115 3.43 -20.04 -1.99
CA ASN A 115 2.69 -19.92 -0.73
C ASN A 115 3.25 -18.82 0.22
N TYR A 116 3.70 -17.69 -0.35
CA TYR A 116 4.22 -16.57 0.43
C TYR A 116 3.69 -15.21 -0.05
N VAL A 117 3.55 -14.29 0.90
CA VAL A 117 3.65 -12.85 0.62
C VAL A 117 5.07 -12.41 0.93
N GLU A 118 5.78 -11.92 -0.09
CA GLU A 118 7.04 -11.20 0.11
C GLU A 118 6.73 -9.70 0.28
N ARG A 119 7.15 -9.10 1.39
CA ARG A 119 7.18 -7.66 1.56
C ARG A 119 8.61 -7.16 1.45
N HIS A 120 8.86 -6.27 0.51
CA HIS A 120 10.09 -5.49 0.46
C HIS A 120 9.88 -4.15 1.17
N LYS A 121 10.79 -3.81 2.07
CA LYS A 121 10.76 -2.55 2.82
C LYS A 121 12.14 -1.89 2.83
N TYR A 122 12.22 -0.68 2.29
CA TYR A 122 13.39 0.17 2.39
C TYR A 122 13.27 1.16 3.56
N VAL A 123 14.26 1.18 4.43
CA VAL A 123 14.38 2.10 5.56
C VAL A 123 15.39 3.19 5.21
N ALA A 124 14.89 4.29 4.62
CA ALA A 124 15.73 5.38 4.12
C ALA A 124 16.69 5.97 5.17
N ALA A 125 16.25 6.07 6.43
CA ALA A 125 17.09 6.58 7.52
C ALA A 125 18.35 5.73 7.78
N MET A 126 18.33 4.46 7.37
CA MET A 126 19.45 3.52 7.53
C MET A 126 20.09 3.11 6.19
N GLY A 127 19.51 3.49 5.06
CA GLY A 127 19.91 2.99 3.74
C GLY A 127 19.87 1.46 3.66
N THR A 128 18.94 0.81 4.37
CA THR A 128 18.86 -0.65 4.49
C THR A 128 17.51 -1.12 4.00
N GLU A 129 17.49 -2.23 3.27
CA GLU A 129 16.28 -2.93 2.86
C GLU A 129 16.12 -4.27 3.58
N PHE A 130 14.87 -4.71 3.67
CA PHE A 130 14.46 -5.96 4.29
C PHE A 130 13.40 -6.66 3.46
N TYR A 131 13.45 -7.98 3.44
CA TYR A 131 12.45 -8.83 2.80
C TYR A 131 11.76 -9.69 3.86
N TYR A 132 10.45 -9.55 4.01
CA TYR A 132 9.64 -10.30 4.95
C TYR A 132 8.82 -11.34 4.20
N TYR A 133 8.79 -12.58 4.68
CA TYR A 133 8.10 -13.68 4.02
C TYR A 133 6.99 -14.21 4.90
N TYR A 134 5.76 -13.86 4.58
CA TYR A 134 4.55 -14.31 5.30
C TYR A 134 3.97 -15.54 4.63
N ASP A 135 3.84 -16.63 5.36
CA ASP A 135 3.27 -17.89 4.89
C ASP A 135 1.74 -17.74 4.80
N LEU A 136 1.19 -17.86 3.59
CA LEU A 136 -0.24 -17.64 3.33
C LEU A 136 -1.14 -18.72 3.95
N GLU A 137 -0.64 -19.94 4.09
CA GLU A 137 -1.37 -21.06 4.72
C GLU A 137 -1.31 -20.99 6.25
N LYS A 138 -0.10 -20.77 6.81
CA LYS A 138 0.09 -20.66 8.25
C LYS A 138 -0.39 -19.32 8.82
N LYS A 139 -0.63 -18.34 7.95
CA LYS A 139 -1.05 -16.97 8.31
C LYS A 139 -0.10 -16.32 9.32
N THR A 140 1.20 -16.42 9.05
CA THR A 140 2.22 -15.86 9.94
C THR A 140 3.53 -15.57 9.21
N LEU A 141 4.34 -14.69 9.78
CA LEU A 141 5.68 -14.40 9.29
C LEU A 141 6.57 -15.63 9.49
N ALA A 142 7.15 -16.13 8.40
CA ALA A 142 8.02 -17.29 8.42
C ALA A 142 9.49 -16.92 8.61
N ARG A 143 9.95 -15.85 7.94
CA ARG A 143 11.35 -15.43 7.92
C ARG A 143 11.52 -13.98 7.47
N ILE A 144 12.68 -13.40 7.80
CA ILE A 144 13.11 -12.06 7.38
C ILE A 144 14.52 -12.14 6.82
N GLU A 145 14.77 -11.50 5.68
CA GLU A 145 16.09 -11.31 5.10
C GLU A 145 16.50 -9.84 5.07
N ASP A 146 17.81 -9.60 5.04
CA ASP A 146 18.39 -8.29 4.73
C ASP A 146 18.52 -8.05 3.21
N GLY A 147 19.06 -6.89 2.83
CA GLY A 147 19.29 -6.52 1.43
C GLY A 147 20.26 -7.40 0.63
N ASP A 148 21.06 -8.22 1.30
CA ASP A 148 21.91 -9.22 0.65
C ASP A 148 21.20 -10.59 0.55
N HIS A 149 19.90 -10.65 0.88
CA HIS A 149 19.13 -11.89 1.02
C HIS A 149 19.73 -12.86 2.04
N LYS A 150 20.35 -12.36 3.11
CA LYS A 150 20.78 -13.21 4.23
C LYS A 150 19.66 -13.31 5.24
N ASP A 151 19.39 -14.52 5.72
CA ASP A 151 18.39 -14.73 6.77
C ASP A 151 18.80 -14.02 8.07
N THR A 152 17.95 -13.11 8.52
CA THR A 152 18.11 -12.33 9.76
C THR A 152 17.02 -12.63 10.79
N THR A 153 16.29 -13.73 10.63
CA THR A 153 15.17 -14.15 11.49
C THR A 153 15.59 -14.25 12.95
N GLU A 154 16.64 -15.02 13.25
CA GLU A 154 17.12 -15.20 14.63
C GLU A 154 17.71 -13.92 15.22
N LYS A 155 18.36 -13.10 14.39
CA LYS A 155 18.82 -11.75 14.79
C LYS A 155 17.63 -10.86 15.15
N THR A 156 16.53 -10.96 14.41
CA THR A 156 15.32 -10.17 14.66
C THR A 156 14.63 -10.63 15.95
N LYS A 157 14.54 -11.94 16.18
CA LYS A 157 14.02 -12.53 17.44
C LYS A 157 14.85 -12.11 18.65
N SER A 158 16.17 -12.27 18.60
CA SER A 158 17.07 -11.88 19.69
C SER A 158 17.07 -10.37 19.98
N SER A 159 16.66 -9.55 19.02
CA SER A 159 16.48 -8.10 19.21
C SER A 159 15.09 -7.67 19.71
N ASN A 160 14.21 -8.62 20.08
CA ASN A 160 12.82 -8.38 20.50
C ASN A 160 11.99 -7.60 19.44
N ARG A 161 12.33 -7.74 18.16
CA ARG A 161 11.63 -7.08 17.04
C ARG A 161 10.70 -8.02 16.27
N TRP A 162 10.77 -9.32 16.56
CA TRP A 162 10.04 -10.36 15.83
C TRP A 162 8.53 -10.22 16.00
N ASP A 163 8.02 -10.11 17.23
CA ASP A 163 6.57 -10.06 17.47
C ASP A 163 5.91 -8.85 16.80
N LYS A 164 6.60 -7.69 16.82
CA LYS A 164 6.16 -6.51 16.07
C LYS A 164 6.15 -6.78 14.56
N ALA A 165 7.18 -7.41 14.02
CA ALA A 165 7.23 -7.76 12.60
C ALA A 165 6.12 -8.75 12.20
N VAL A 166 5.81 -9.73 13.05
CA VAL A 166 4.69 -10.67 12.85
C VAL A 166 3.36 -9.90 12.82
N SER A 167 3.08 -9.07 13.83
CA SER A 167 1.83 -8.30 13.91
C SER A 167 1.66 -7.37 12.72
N THR A 168 2.68 -6.58 12.41
CA THR A 168 2.62 -5.63 11.29
C THR A 168 2.43 -6.35 9.95
N MET A 169 3.13 -7.46 9.71
CA MET A 169 2.95 -8.21 8.47
C MET A 169 1.55 -8.82 8.35
N ASP A 170 1.00 -9.35 9.45
CA ASP A 170 -0.36 -9.89 9.47
C ASP A 170 -1.43 -8.81 9.23
N GLU A 171 -1.27 -7.64 9.85
CA GLU A 171 -2.12 -6.47 9.64
C GLU A 171 -2.06 -5.99 8.19
N ASP A 172 -0.86 -5.84 7.63
CA ASP A 172 -0.65 -5.37 6.25
C ASP A 172 -1.27 -6.34 5.22
N VAL A 173 -1.07 -7.64 5.39
CA VAL A 173 -1.66 -8.67 4.50
C VAL A 173 -3.18 -8.63 4.57
N LYS A 174 -3.77 -8.58 5.78
CA LYS A 174 -5.22 -8.46 5.95
C LYS A 174 -5.78 -7.17 5.37
N ALA A 175 -5.07 -6.06 5.52
CA ALA A 175 -5.47 -4.77 4.96
C ALA A 175 -5.52 -4.81 3.43
N LEU A 176 -4.54 -5.44 2.78
CA LEU A 176 -4.51 -5.64 1.33
C LEU A 176 -5.61 -6.59 0.84
N GLU A 177 -5.82 -7.72 1.52
CA GLU A 177 -6.91 -8.65 1.20
C GLU A 177 -8.29 -7.99 1.33
N LYS A 178 -8.51 -7.23 2.42
CA LYS A 178 -9.74 -6.47 2.66
C LYS A 178 -9.92 -5.38 1.61
N TYR A 179 -8.89 -4.56 1.38
CA TYR A 179 -8.91 -3.52 0.35
C TYR A 179 -9.32 -4.12 -1.00
N TYR A 180 -8.64 -5.19 -1.44
CA TYR A 180 -8.88 -5.75 -2.75
C TYR A 180 -10.29 -6.34 -2.86
N SER A 181 -10.74 -7.10 -1.85
CA SER A 181 -12.09 -7.67 -1.85
C SER A 181 -13.20 -6.61 -1.82
N GLU A 182 -13.03 -5.53 -1.07
CA GLU A 182 -14.02 -4.45 -1.03
C GLU A 182 -14.05 -3.65 -2.34
N GLN A 183 -12.88 -3.37 -2.93
CA GLN A 183 -12.77 -2.56 -4.13
C GLN A 183 -13.13 -3.31 -5.42
N TYR A 184 -12.86 -4.62 -5.50
CA TYR A 184 -13.00 -5.42 -6.73
C TYR A 184 -13.99 -6.58 -6.62
N LYS A 185 -14.63 -6.78 -5.45
CA LYS A 185 -15.67 -7.79 -5.21
C LYS A 185 -15.21 -9.25 -5.47
N THR A 186 -13.92 -9.50 -5.34
CA THR A 186 -13.28 -10.82 -5.45
C THR A 186 -12.02 -10.85 -4.60
N THR A 187 -11.52 -12.04 -4.24
CA THR A 187 -10.25 -12.16 -3.53
C THR A 187 -9.05 -11.95 -4.48
N ILE A 188 -7.89 -11.63 -3.92
CA ILE A 188 -6.64 -11.51 -4.69
C ILE A 188 -6.32 -12.84 -5.40
N LYS A 189 -6.53 -13.97 -4.71
CA LYS A 189 -6.25 -15.32 -5.22
C LYS A 189 -7.13 -15.67 -6.43
N GLU A 190 -8.44 -15.45 -6.32
CA GLU A 190 -9.38 -15.67 -7.42
C GLU A 190 -9.03 -14.80 -8.64
N ALA A 191 -8.72 -13.53 -8.40
CA ALA A 191 -8.39 -12.60 -9.48
C ALA A 191 -7.16 -13.00 -10.32
N VAL A 192 -6.17 -13.65 -9.69
CA VAL A 192 -4.95 -14.10 -10.38
C VAL A 192 -5.05 -15.54 -10.87
N GLN A 193 -5.84 -16.42 -10.23
CA GLN A 193 -5.99 -17.80 -10.67
C GLN A 193 -7.13 -18.01 -11.69
N GLY A 194 -7.99 -17.01 -11.89
CA GLY A 194 -9.07 -17.06 -12.88
C GLY A 194 -10.16 -18.06 -12.53
N LYS A 195 -10.42 -18.25 -11.22
CA LYS A 195 -11.46 -19.13 -10.68
C LYS A 195 -12.57 -18.30 -10.06
#